data_AF-A0A7J5V845-F1
#
_entry.id   AF-A0A7J5V845-F1
#
_cell.length_a   1.000
_cell.length_b   1.000
_cell.length_c   1.000
_cell.angle_alpha   90.00
_cell.angle_beta   90.00
_cell.angle_gamma   90.00
#
_symmetry.space_group_name_H-M   'P 1'
#
loop_
_entity.id
_entity.type
_entity.pdbx_description
1 polymer ?
#
loop_
_entity_poly.entity_id
_entity_poly.type
_entity_poly.pdbx_seq_one_letter_code
_entity_poly.pdbx_strand_id
1 'polypeptide(L)'
;MLIVVFVLTLLAFKPCLAEECFNSSKKLNADAQTIRLKAMDMGWNIGKTASLTAASIVKGKTELYPKDNVEICIREEDSALRIKAQSKSEDAGKAEWHRITAKKIREGSGRKN
;
A
#
# COMPACT_ATOMS: atom_id res chain seq x y z
N MET A 1 29.52 -15.00 36.77
CA MET A 1 29.03 -13.64 36.48
C MET A 1 28.17 -13.71 35.23
N LEU A 2 26.86 -13.67 35.45
CA LEU A 2 25.82 -14.03 34.50
C LEU A 2 25.11 -12.74 33.99
N ILE A 3 25.86 -11.75 33.50
CA ILE A 3 25.31 -10.45 33.06
C ILE A 3 26.14 -9.83 31.91
N VAL A 4 26.61 -10.62 30.94
CA VAL A 4 27.36 -10.06 29.78
C VAL A 4 26.95 -10.69 28.44
N VAL A 5 25.74 -11.24 28.34
CA VAL A 5 25.27 -11.88 27.10
C VAL A 5 24.01 -11.22 26.52
N PHE A 6 23.40 -10.24 27.20
CA PHE A 6 22.02 -9.81 26.88
C PHE A 6 21.86 -8.41 26.27
N VAL A 7 22.93 -7.73 25.85
CA VAL A 7 22.84 -6.31 25.40
C VAL A 7 23.51 -6.06 24.03
N LEU A 8 23.68 -7.08 23.20
CA LEU A 8 24.31 -6.94 21.87
C LEU A 8 23.47 -7.50 20.70
N THR A 9 22.18 -7.73 20.95
CA THR A 9 21.18 -7.97 19.91
C THR A 9 20.12 -6.88 19.95
N LEU A 10 20.55 -5.61 19.99
CA LEU A 10 19.69 -4.52 19.55
C LEU A 10 19.52 -4.68 18.04
N LEU A 11 18.50 -5.47 17.72
CA LEU A 11 17.90 -5.63 16.42
C LEU A 11 17.93 -4.30 15.68
N ALA A 12 18.72 -4.26 14.62
CA ALA A 12 18.51 -3.31 13.54
C ALA A 12 17.18 -3.65 12.86
N PHE A 13 16.06 -3.46 13.56
CA PHE A 13 14.77 -3.22 12.94
C PHE A 13 14.93 -1.88 12.22
N LYS A 14 15.44 -1.92 10.98
CA LYS A 14 15.01 -0.91 10.02
C LYS A 14 13.48 -0.96 10.06
N PRO A 15 12.77 0.16 10.29
CA PRO A 15 11.35 0.17 10.03
C PRO A 15 11.22 -0.21 8.57
N CYS A 16 10.83 -1.46 8.31
CA CYS A 16 10.44 -1.88 6.98
C CYS A 16 9.30 -0.94 6.64
N LEU A 17 9.49 -0.04 5.68
CA LEU A 17 8.40 0.77 5.16
C LEU A 17 7.26 -0.22 4.88
N ALA A 18 6.12 -0.04 5.55
CA ALA A 18 5.02 -0.98 5.43
C ALA A 18 4.61 -1.03 3.96
N GLU A 19 4.96 -2.10 3.26
CA GLU A 19 4.58 -2.37 1.89
C GLU A 19 3.63 -3.57 1.91
N GLU A 20 2.42 -3.37 1.40
CA GLU A 20 1.43 -4.42 1.25
C GLU A 20 1.11 -4.61 -0.23
N CYS A 21 1.28 -5.83 -0.72
CA CYS A 21 0.94 -6.21 -2.08
C CYS A 21 -0.21 -7.22 -2.11
N PHE A 22 -1.10 -7.08 -3.08
CA PHE A 22 -2.25 -7.97 -3.29
C PHE A 22 -2.67 -7.99 -4.76
N ASN A 23 -3.26 -9.08 -5.22
CA ASN A 23 -3.72 -9.20 -6.60
C ASN A 23 -4.97 -8.36 -6.86
N SER A 24 -5.01 -7.69 -8.02
CA SER A 24 -6.19 -7.04 -8.56
C SER A 24 -7.27 -8.07 -8.87
N SER A 25 -8.51 -7.74 -8.52
CA SER A 25 -9.72 -8.45 -8.91
C SER A 25 -10.16 -8.14 -10.35
N LYS A 26 -9.44 -7.25 -11.05
CA LYS A 26 -9.77 -6.67 -12.37
C LYS A 26 -11.10 -5.90 -12.39
N LYS A 27 -11.65 -5.59 -11.22
CA LYS A 27 -12.91 -4.84 -11.06
C LYS A 27 -12.64 -3.55 -10.30
N LEU A 28 -12.84 -2.42 -10.97
CA LEU A 28 -12.53 -1.08 -10.44
C LEU A 28 -13.03 -0.85 -9.01
N ASN A 29 -14.30 -1.13 -8.75
CA ASN A 29 -14.91 -0.87 -7.45
C ASN A 29 -14.40 -1.80 -6.34
N ALA A 30 -14.14 -3.07 -6.68
CA ALA A 30 -13.62 -4.05 -5.73
C ALA A 30 -12.17 -3.72 -5.37
N ASP A 31 -11.34 -3.37 -6.37
CA ASP A 31 -9.96 -2.94 -6.13
C ASP A 31 -9.91 -1.64 -5.32
N ALA A 32 -10.79 -0.67 -5.61
CA ALA A 32 -10.89 0.55 -4.83
C ALA A 32 -11.25 0.27 -3.36
N GLN A 33 -12.16 -0.67 -3.10
CA GLN A 33 -12.53 -1.07 -1.74
C GLN A 33 -11.36 -1.77 -1.04
N THR A 34 -10.68 -2.70 -1.70
CA THR A 34 -9.51 -3.39 -1.14
C THR A 34 -8.38 -2.42 -0.83
N ILE A 35 -8.08 -1.46 -1.72
CA ILE A 35 -7.09 -0.39 -1.49
C ILE A 35 -7.42 0.39 -0.23
N ARG A 36 -8.70 0.74 0.00
CA ARG A 36 -9.11 1.46 1.21
C ARG A 36 -8.91 0.64 2.47
N LEU A 37 -9.31 -0.63 2.45
CA LEU A 37 -9.17 -1.52 3.61
C LEU A 37 -7.69 -1.69 3.96
N LYS A 38 -6.87 -1.97 2.95
CA LYS A 38 -5.42 -2.13 3.11
C LYS A 38 -4.76 -0.88 3.65
N ALA A 39 -5.11 0.28 3.10
CA ALA A 39 -4.61 1.55 3.64
C ALA A 39 -5.05 1.80 5.08
N MET A 40 -6.28 1.44 5.44
CA MET A 40 -6.78 1.56 6.81
C MET A 40 -6.00 0.66 7.77
N ASP A 41 -5.69 -0.57 7.38
CA ASP A 41 -4.85 -1.50 8.15
C ASP A 41 -3.44 -0.91 8.38
N MET A 42 -2.95 -0.12 7.42
CA MET A 42 -1.69 0.62 7.51
C MET A 42 -1.80 1.98 8.26
N GLY A 43 -2.96 2.28 8.85
CA GLY A 43 -3.18 3.53 9.59
C GLY A 43 -3.45 4.76 8.71
N TRP A 44 -3.95 4.56 7.49
CA TRP A 44 -4.27 5.62 6.52
C TRP A 44 -5.75 5.62 6.13
N ASN A 45 -6.39 6.79 6.14
CA ASN A 45 -7.74 6.97 5.65
C ASN A 45 -7.72 7.51 4.21
N ILE A 46 -8.28 6.73 3.28
CA ILE A 46 -8.46 7.10 1.87
C ILE A 46 -9.95 7.35 1.59
N GLY A 47 -10.27 8.51 1.01
CA GLY A 47 -11.61 8.84 0.56
C GLY A 47 -12.03 8.07 -0.70
N LYS A 48 -13.35 7.96 -0.95
CA LYS A 48 -13.90 7.20 -2.08
C LYS A 48 -13.31 7.60 -3.44
N THR A 49 -13.18 8.90 -3.68
CA THR A 49 -12.61 9.41 -4.94
C THR A 49 -11.16 8.99 -5.10
N ALA A 50 -10.34 9.19 -4.06
CA ALA A 50 -8.92 8.84 -4.12
C ALA A 50 -8.69 7.34 -4.33
N SER A 51 -9.51 6.49 -3.71
CA SER A 51 -9.44 5.04 -3.93
C SER A 51 -9.88 4.63 -5.34
N LEU A 52 -10.88 5.31 -5.91
CA LEU A 52 -11.29 5.06 -7.29
C LEU A 52 -10.22 5.50 -8.27
N THR A 53 -9.61 6.67 -8.06
CA THR A 53 -8.47 7.14 -8.86
C THR A 53 -7.30 6.15 -8.80
N ALA A 54 -6.97 5.66 -7.61
CA ALA A 54 -5.93 4.64 -7.43
C ALA A 54 -6.27 3.34 -8.17
N ALA A 55 -7.52 2.86 -8.06
CA ALA A 55 -7.99 1.68 -8.78
C ALA A 55 -8.06 1.88 -10.31
N SER A 56 -8.25 3.11 -10.80
CA SER A 56 -8.22 3.39 -12.25
C SER A 56 -6.84 3.19 -12.85
N ILE A 57 -5.77 3.47 -12.10
CA ILE A 57 -4.39 3.16 -12.51
C ILE A 57 -4.23 1.64 -12.69
N VAL A 58 -4.72 0.88 -11.71
CA VAL A 58 -4.74 -0.59 -11.76
C VAL A 58 -5.56 -1.07 -12.96
N LYS A 59 -6.75 -0.50 -13.17
CA LYS A 59 -7.64 -0.86 -14.26
C LYS A 59 -6.98 -0.67 -15.62
N GLY A 60 -6.34 0.48 -15.86
CA GLY A 60 -5.61 0.73 -17.10
C GLY A 60 -4.53 -0.34 -17.35
N LYS A 61 -3.85 -0.78 -16.30
CA LYS A 61 -2.88 -1.89 -16.41
C LYS A 61 -3.53 -3.24 -16.70
N THR A 62 -4.66 -3.55 -16.06
CA THR A 62 -5.40 -4.79 -16.34
C THR A 62 -5.97 -4.84 -17.76
N GLU A 63 -6.25 -3.68 -18.37
CA GLU A 63 -6.70 -3.58 -19.78
C GLU A 63 -5.54 -3.79 -20.75
N LEU A 64 -4.33 -3.33 -20.42
CA LEU A 64 -3.11 -3.59 -21.20
C LEU A 64 -2.68 -5.05 -21.13
N TYR A 65 -2.82 -5.68 -19.96
CA TYR A 65 -2.38 -7.06 -19.70
C TYR A 65 -3.54 -7.93 -19.19
N PRO A 66 -4.57 -8.20 -20.01
CA PRO A 66 -5.80 -8.88 -19.56
C PRO A 66 -5.58 -10.33 -19.13
N LYS A 67 -4.55 -10.99 -19.67
CA LYS A 67 -4.20 -12.38 -19.35
C LYS A 67 -3.33 -12.51 -18.10
N ASP A 68 -2.70 -11.42 -17.67
CA ASP A 68 -1.76 -11.45 -16.56
C ASP A 68 -2.48 -11.15 -15.24
N ASN A 69 -1.84 -11.57 -14.14
CA ASN A 69 -2.20 -11.08 -12.82
C ASN A 69 -1.51 -9.74 -12.62
N VAL A 70 -2.30 -8.72 -12.29
CA VAL A 70 -1.81 -7.40 -11.88
C VAL A 70 -1.79 -7.37 -10.37
N GLU A 71 -0.62 -7.21 -9.78
CA GLU A 71 -0.41 -6.98 -8.37
C GLU A 71 -0.45 -5.48 -8.08
N ILE A 72 -1.15 -5.14 -7.01
CA ILE A 72 -1.28 -3.79 -6.47
C ILE A 72 -0.43 -3.75 -5.21
N CYS A 73 0.57 -2.87 -5.17
CA CYS A 73 1.38 -2.65 -3.99
C CYS A 73 1.12 -1.25 -3.45
N ILE A 74 0.95 -1.15 -2.13
CA ILE A 74 0.78 0.11 -1.41
C ILE A 74 1.92 0.20 -0.41
N ARG A 75 2.59 1.35 -0.33
CA ARG A 75 3.62 1.59 0.68
C ARG A 75 3.52 2.94 1.32
N GLU A 76 4.02 3.03 2.53
CA GLU A 76 4.33 4.32 3.15
C GLU A 76 5.70 4.79 2.71
N GLU A 77 5.79 6.04 2.25
CA GLU A 77 7.06 6.68 1.87
C GLU A 77 7.04 8.12 2.36
N ASP A 78 7.99 8.45 3.24
CA ASP A 78 8.09 9.71 3.98
C ASP A 78 6.84 10.05 4.80
N SER A 79 5.88 10.73 4.15
CA SER A 79 4.63 11.24 4.72
C SER A 79 3.46 11.08 3.74
N ALA A 80 3.62 10.17 2.78
CA ALA A 80 2.65 9.88 1.75
C ALA A 80 2.39 8.37 1.66
N LEU A 81 1.16 8.06 1.27
CA LEU A 81 0.83 6.72 0.81
C LEU A 81 1.05 6.65 -0.70
N ARG A 82 1.83 5.66 -1.14
CA ARG A 82 2.14 5.41 -2.54
C ARG A 82 1.48 4.13 -3.00
N ILE A 83 1.13 4.06 -4.28
CA ILE A 83 0.59 2.87 -4.94
C ILE A 83 1.33 2.60 -6.24
N LYS A 84 1.53 1.32 -6.53
CA LYS A 84 2.06 0.84 -7.79
C LYS A 84 1.21 -0.34 -8.26
N ALA A 85 0.98 -0.43 -9.56
CA ALA A 85 0.38 -1.61 -10.20
C ALA A 85 1.44 -2.29 -11.07
N GLN A 86 1.68 -3.57 -10.88
CA GLN A 86 2.66 -4.35 -11.64
C GLN A 86 2.08 -5.67 -12.14
N SER A 87 2.33 -6.00 -13.40
CA SER A 87 2.05 -7.32 -13.97
C SER A 87 3.34 -8.13 -14.03
N LYS A 88 3.24 -9.43 -14.36
CA LYS A 88 4.42 -10.29 -14.59
C LYS A 88 5.05 -10.09 -15.99
N SER A 89 4.51 -9.20 -16.81
CA SER A 89 5.03 -8.81 -18.13
C SER A 89 6.34 -8.01 -18.04
N GLU A 90 6.92 -7.63 -19.18
CA GLU A 90 8.24 -6.96 -19.30
C GLU A 90 8.42 -5.65 -18.51
N ASP A 91 7.32 -5.08 -18.01
CA ASP A 91 7.27 -3.88 -17.18
C ASP A 91 7.21 -4.19 -15.66
N ALA A 92 7.24 -5.47 -15.27
CA ALA A 92 7.44 -5.91 -13.90
C ALA A 92 8.72 -5.26 -13.32
N GLY A 93 8.59 -4.51 -12.23
CA GLY A 93 9.70 -3.79 -11.60
C GLY A 93 10.04 -2.42 -12.20
N LYS A 94 9.49 -2.05 -13.37
CA LYS A 94 9.57 -0.68 -13.93
C LYS A 94 8.35 0.18 -13.58
N ALA A 95 7.32 -0.42 -13.00
CA ALA A 95 6.08 0.26 -12.67
C ALA A 95 6.31 1.42 -11.68
N GLU A 96 5.77 2.59 -12.02
CA GLU A 96 5.95 3.82 -11.26
C GLU A 96 5.10 3.83 -9.97
N TRP A 97 5.63 4.46 -8.93
CA TRP A 97 4.91 4.71 -7.69
C TRP A 97 4.13 6.03 -7.76
N HIS A 98 2.80 5.94 -7.71
CA HIS A 98 1.91 7.09 -7.70
C HIS A 98 1.52 7.48 -6.27
N ARG A 99 1.41 8.77 -6.01
CA ARG A 99 0.92 9.28 -4.71
C ARG A 99 -0.60 9.13 -4.64
N ILE A 100 -1.10 8.57 -3.53
CA ILE A 100 -2.52 8.56 -3.21
C ILE A 100 -2.83 9.70 -2.24
N THR A 101 -3.93 10.41 -2.49
CA THR A 101 -4.49 11.34 -1.51
C THR A 101 -5.07 10.58 -0.32
N ALA A 102 -4.33 10.57 0.79
CA ALA A 102 -4.69 9.87 2.02
C ALA A 102 -4.38 10.76 3.25
N LYS A 103 -5.06 10.50 4.37
CA LYS A 103 -4.78 11.15 5.67
C LYS A 103 -4.31 10.10 6.67
N LYS A 104 -3.19 10.34 7.35
CA LYS A 104 -2.74 9.48 8.45
C LYS A 104 -3.78 9.54 9.58
N ILE A 105 -4.20 8.38 10.06
CA ILE A 105 -5.07 8.27 11.22
C ILE A 105 -4.18 8.54 12.43
N ARG A 106 -4.33 9.71 13.06
CA ARG A 106 -3.61 10.00 14.31
C ARG A 106 -4.16 9.08 15.39
N GLU A 107 -3.31 8.25 16.00
CA GLU A 107 -3.62 7.66 17.29
C GLU A 107 -3.74 8.82 18.30
N GLY A 108 -4.94 9.05 18.84
CA GLY A 108 -5.19 10.12 19.80
C GLY A 108 -5.84 11.38 19.22
N SER A 109 -7.09 11.26 18.78
CA SER A 109 -8.07 12.33 18.93
C SER A 109 -9.43 11.66 19.02
N GLY A 110 -9.90 11.49 20.25
CA GLY A 110 -11.25 11.04 20.52
C GLY A 110 -12.23 11.88 19.70
N ARG A 111 -12.94 11.22 18.80
CA ARG A 111 -14.15 11.74 18.18
C ARG A 111 -15.19 11.87 19.31
N LYS A 112 -15.21 13.00 20.01
CA LYS A 112 -16.39 13.42 20.76
C LYS A 112 -17.35 14.08 19.77
N ASN A 113 -18.43 13.35 19.52
CA ASN A 113 -19.70 13.70 18.87
C ASN A 113 -19.64 14.64 17.66
#